data_AF-A0A558BU76-F1
#
_entry.id   AF-A0A558BU76-F1
#
_cell.length_a   1.000
_cell.length_b   1.000
_cell.length_c   1.000
_cell.angle_alpha   90.00
_cell.angle_beta   90.00
_cell.angle_gamma   90.00
#
_symmetry.space_group_name_H-M   'P 1'
#
loop_
_entity.id
_entity.type
_entity.pdbx_description
1 polymer ?
#
loop_
_entity_poly.entity_id
_entity_poly.type
_entity_poly.pdbx_seq_one_letter_code
_entity_poly.pdbx_strand_id
1 'polypeptide(L)'
;MCRYAMTTYKAHYACFDCRKTFKRRLLHDVARDESKSVAAKCPDCAQVAANMGLDFKSPSKDDVKAWQHLRSLYVVGVTYHSCGCSGPGYIPATTGELVAYLQERLTDYVKELRYWLNRRQPTTKVEFEYDKNKNWAHNTRFPRQLVGRNGGVNSMDAIAYWQQRVYDLEHNISKARAQLVKP
;
A
#
# COMPACT_ATOMS: atom_id res chain seq x y z
N MET A 1 -18.90 -13.69 -0.70
CA MET A 1 -18.70 -13.48 -2.15
C MET A 1 -18.02 -12.13 -2.35
N CYS A 2 -16.87 -12.05 -3.04
CA CYS A 2 -16.17 -10.77 -3.24
C CYS A 2 -16.97 -9.90 -4.23
N ARG A 3 -17.44 -8.73 -3.76
CA ARG A 3 -18.24 -7.80 -4.57
C ARG A 3 -17.54 -7.40 -5.88
N TYR A 4 -16.21 -7.37 -5.87
CA TYR A 4 -15.39 -6.94 -7.01
C TYR A 4 -14.94 -8.07 -7.94
N ALA A 5 -15.21 -9.34 -7.61
CA ALA A 5 -14.87 -10.46 -8.49
C ALA A 5 -15.82 -10.59 -9.69
N MET A 6 -17.03 -10.04 -9.60
CA MET A 6 -18.08 -10.18 -10.61
C MET A 6 -18.39 -8.88 -11.38
N THR A 7 -17.86 -7.74 -10.96
CA THR A 7 -18.12 -6.44 -11.60
C THR A 7 -16.88 -5.54 -11.56
N THR A 8 -16.61 -4.85 -12.67
CA THR A 8 -15.49 -3.91 -12.76
C THR A 8 -15.82 -2.64 -12.00
N TYR A 9 -15.30 -2.52 -10.78
CA TYR A 9 -15.53 -1.36 -9.94
C TYR A 9 -14.58 -0.21 -10.29
N LYS A 10 -15.12 1.01 -10.31
CA LYS A 10 -14.35 2.23 -10.59
C LYS A 10 -13.73 2.74 -9.31
N ALA A 11 -12.42 2.97 -9.35
CA ALA A 11 -11.70 3.61 -8.25
C ALA A 11 -12.21 5.03 -8.01
N HIS A 12 -12.26 5.39 -6.73
CA HIS A 12 -12.58 6.71 -6.26
C HIS A 12 -11.33 7.58 -6.26
N TYR A 13 -11.43 8.76 -6.85
CA TYR A 13 -10.39 9.77 -6.87
C TYR A 13 -10.79 10.94 -5.99
N ALA A 14 -9.84 11.50 -5.26
CA ALA A 14 -10.02 12.63 -4.38
C ALA A 14 -9.17 13.82 -4.83
N CYS A 15 -9.78 15.00 -4.95
CA CYS A 15 -9.05 16.26 -5.00
C CYS A 15 -9.08 16.89 -3.62
N PHE A 16 -7.91 16.98 -2.96
CA PHE A 16 -7.81 17.53 -1.61
C PHE A 16 -7.99 19.05 -1.57
N ASP A 17 -7.66 19.75 -2.66
CA ASP A 17 -7.80 21.22 -2.71
C ASP A 17 -9.27 21.63 -2.94
N CYS A 18 -9.99 20.93 -3.83
CA CYS A 18 -11.43 21.13 -4.03
C CYS A 18 -12.33 20.38 -3.05
N ARG A 19 -11.75 19.47 -2.22
CA ARG A 19 -12.47 18.62 -1.26
C ARG A 19 -13.61 17.85 -1.91
N LYS A 20 -13.33 17.20 -3.05
CA LYS A 20 -14.32 16.46 -3.82
C LYS A 20 -13.82 15.08 -4.23
N THR A 21 -14.78 14.18 -4.39
CA THR A 21 -14.55 12.82 -4.87
C THR A 21 -15.23 12.63 -6.22
N PHE A 22 -14.59 11.90 -7.11
CA PHE A 22 -15.16 11.54 -8.39
C PHE A 22 -14.66 10.17 -8.84
N LYS A 23 -15.35 9.57 -9.81
CA LYS A 23 -14.94 8.32 -10.45
C LYS A 23 -14.55 8.62 -11.90
N ARG A 24 -13.46 8.01 -12.37
CA ARG A 24 -13.10 8.07 -13.79
C ARG A 24 -13.79 6.95 -14.56
N ARG A 25 -14.03 7.20 -15.85
CA ARG A 25 -14.29 6.13 -16.83
C ARG A 25 -13.05 5.22 -16.88
N LEU A 26 -13.26 3.93 -17.12
CA LEU A 26 -12.17 2.96 -17.17
C LEU A 26 -11.33 3.23 -18.42
N LEU A 27 -10.04 2.88 -18.43
CA LEU A 27 -9.18 3.18 -19.57
C LEU A 27 -9.75 2.59 -20.88
N HIS A 28 -10.28 1.36 -20.81
CA HIS A 28 -10.96 0.72 -21.95
C HIS A 28 -12.22 1.45 -22.44
N ASP A 29 -12.85 2.28 -21.61
CA ASP A 29 -14.02 3.10 -21.99
C ASP A 29 -13.59 4.34 -22.81
N VAL A 30 -12.32 4.76 -22.73
CA VAL A 30 -11.87 6.07 -23.24
C VAL A 30 -10.75 5.96 -24.27
N ALA A 31 -9.85 4.99 -24.13
CA ALA A 31 -8.73 4.73 -25.03
C ALA A 31 -8.47 3.21 -25.07
N ARG A 32 -9.17 2.50 -25.97
CA ARG A 32 -9.13 1.04 -26.08
C ARG A 32 -7.73 0.49 -26.36
N ASP A 33 -6.88 1.27 -27.00
CA ASP A 33 -5.54 0.86 -27.45
C ASP A 33 -4.42 1.28 -26.48
N GLU A 34 -4.73 2.05 -25.43
CA GLU A 34 -3.74 2.47 -24.44
C GLU A 34 -3.64 1.49 -23.27
N SER A 35 -2.42 1.10 -22.92
CA SER A 35 -2.14 0.22 -21.77
C SER A 35 -1.88 0.97 -20.46
N LYS A 36 -1.64 2.29 -20.51
CA LYS A 36 -1.28 3.12 -19.35
C LYS A 36 -2.25 4.27 -19.18
N SER A 37 -2.85 4.36 -17.99
CA SER A 37 -3.74 5.47 -17.64
C SER A 37 -2.94 6.72 -17.25
N VAL A 38 -3.28 7.87 -17.84
CA VAL A 38 -2.73 9.19 -17.47
C VAL A 38 -3.17 9.56 -16.05
N ALA A 39 -2.36 10.36 -15.34
CA ALA A 39 -2.71 10.89 -14.02
C ALA A 39 -4.11 11.55 -14.02
N ALA A 40 -4.92 11.25 -13.02
CA ALA A 40 -6.26 11.80 -12.90
C ALA A 40 -6.20 13.30 -12.60
N LYS A 41 -6.97 14.10 -13.33
CA LYS A 41 -7.16 15.53 -13.04
C LYS A 41 -8.52 15.78 -12.41
N CYS A 42 -8.56 16.71 -11.46
CA CYS A 42 -9.79 17.21 -10.88
C CYS A 42 -10.63 17.90 -11.96
N PRO A 43 -11.94 17.59 -12.09
CA PRO A 43 -12.79 18.24 -13.08
C PRO A 43 -13.02 19.73 -12.82
N ASP A 44 -12.75 20.23 -11.61
CA ASP A 44 -13.05 21.62 -11.24
C ASP A 44 -11.80 22.51 -11.32
N CYS A 45 -10.65 22.03 -10.84
CA CYS A 45 -9.41 22.83 -10.78
C CYS A 45 -8.27 22.31 -11.66
N ALA A 46 -8.48 21.22 -12.40
CA ALA A 46 -7.49 20.54 -13.25
C ALA A 46 -6.22 20.02 -12.55
N GLN A 47 -6.10 20.17 -11.22
CA GLN A 47 -4.98 19.64 -10.43
C GLN A 47 -5.01 18.11 -10.37
N VAL A 48 -3.85 17.49 -10.15
CA VAL A 48 -3.74 16.04 -10.03
C VAL A 48 -4.53 15.55 -8.81
N ALA A 49 -5.41 14.58 -9.04
CA ALA A 49 -6.24 13.96 -8.01
C ALA A 49 -5.62 12.65 -7.53
N ALA A 50 -5.77 12.39 -6.24
CA ALA A 50 -5.32 11.17 -5.58
C ALA A 50 -6.23 9.99 -5.91
N ASN A 51 -5.66 8.87 -6.36
CA ASN A 51 -6.40 7.61 -6.43
C ASN A 51 -6.52 7.04 -5.00
N MET A 52 -7.74 7.05 -4.45
CA MET A 52 -8.00 6.60 -3.09
C MET A 52 -8.46 5.14 -3.02
N GLY A 53 -8.72 4.49 -4.15
CA GLY A 53 -9.09 3.07 -4.21
C GLY A 53 -10.58 2.79 -4.32
N LEU A 54 -10.98 1.54 -4.04
CA LEU A 54 -12.31 1.02 -4.31
C LEU A 54 -13.25 1.21 -3.11
N ASP A 55 -12.74 1.06 -1.89
CA ASP A 55 -13.49 1.10 -0.64
C ASP A 55 -13.48 2.51 0.01
N PHE A 56 -13.05 3.54 -0.72
CA PHE A 56 -12.94 4.90 -0.20
C PHE A 56 -14.32 5.56 -0.05
N LYS A 57 -14.64 5.95 1.18
CA LYS A 57 -15.76 6.83 1.50
C LYS A 57 -15.23 8.22 1.86
N SER A 58 -15.61 9.22 1.09
CA SER A 58 -15.20 10.59 1.38
C SER A 58 -16.02 11.22 2.50
N PRO A 59 -15.40 12.12 3.29
CA PRO A 59 -16.09 12.93 4.27
C PRO A 59 -16.98 13.99 3.58
N SER A 60 -17.73 14.73 4.39
CA SER A 60 -18.44 15.91 3.92
C SER A 60 -17.47 16.93 3.32
N LYS A 61 -17.90 17.68 2.30
CA LYS A 61 -17.07 18.71 1.63
C LYS A 61 -16.55 19.76 2.62
N ASP A 62 -17.38 20.12 3.59
CA ASP A 62 -17.09 21.19 4.55
C ASP A 62 -16.24 20.71 5.74
N ASP A 63 -16.04 19.40 5.88
CA ASP A 63 -15.20 18.82 6.93
C ASP A 63 -13.70 18.96 6.58
N VAL A 64 -13.19 20.18 6.77
CA VAL A 64 -11.82 20.55 6.41
C VAL A 64 -10.80 19.65 7.12
N LYS A 65 -11.06 19.31 8.38
CA LYS A 65 -10.16 18.49 9.20
C LYS A 65 -10.07 17.07 8.65
N ALA A 66 -11.20 16.45 8.31
CA ALA A 66 -11.20 15.12 7.70
C ALA A 66 -10.49 15.10 6.34
N TRP A 67 -10.67 16.12 5.50
CA TRP A 67 -9.96 16.24 4.22
C TRP A 67 -8.45 16.43 4.38
N GLN A 68 -8.02 17.23 5.35
CA GLN A 68 -6.61 17.38 5.69
C GLN A 68 -6.01 16.07 6.18
N HIS A 69 -6.70 15.35 7.07
CA HIS A 69 -6.28 14.04 7.55
C HIS A 69 -6.12 13.02 6.41
N LEU A 70 -7.09 12.97 5.48
CA LEU A 70 -6.98 12.12 4.29
C LEU A 70 -5.80 12.49 3.39
N ARG A 71 -5.49 13.79 3.24
CA ARG A 71 -4.30 14.24 2.52
C ARG A 71 -3.03 13.73 3.19
N SER A 72 -2.95 13.81 4.51
CA SER A 72 -1.83 13.31 5.33
C SER A 72 -1.64 11.80 5.15
N LEU A 73 -2.71 11.03 5.24
CA LEU A 73 -2.72 9.57 4.99
C LEU A 73 -2.23 9.24 3.56
N TYR A 74 -2.72 9.96 2.55
CA TYR A 74 -2.34 9.73 1.16
C TYR A 74 -0.85 10.00 0.90
N VAL A 75 -0.29 11.07 1.48
CA VAL A 75 1.14 11.44 1.31
C VAL A 75 2.08 10.33 1.78
N VAL A 76 1.65 9.52 2.75
CA VAL A 76 2.41 8.38 3.26
C VAL A 76 1.96 7.04 2.65
N GLY A 77 1.10 7.08 1.62
CA GLY A 77 0.68 5.91 0.85
C GLY A 77 -0.50 5.12 1.42
N VAL A 78 -1.16 5.60 2.49
CA VAL A 78 -2.37 4.94 3.02
C VAL A 78 -3.56 5.24 2.11
N THR A 79 -4.14 4.18 1.53
CA THR A 79 -5.22 4.21 0.53
C THR A 79 -6.15 3.01 0.70
N TYR A 80 -7.30 3.00 0.01
CA TYR A 80 -8.43 2.09 0.24
C TYR A 80 -8.65 1.13 -0.95
N HIS A 81 -7.59 0.46 -1.40
CA HIS A 81 -7.63 -0.48 -2.53
C HIS A 81 -8.09 -1.90 -2.16
N SER A 82 -8.65 -2.09 -0.96
CA SER A 82 -9.15 -3.40 -0.53
C SER A 82 -10.25 -3.92 -1.45
N CYS A 83 -10.34 -5.25 -1.55
CA CYS A 83 -11.33 -5.92 -2.38
C CYS A 83 -12.69 -6.10 -1.67
N GLY A 84 -13.00 -5.29 -0.64
CA GLY A 84 -14.25 -5.35 0.11
C GLY A 84 -14.42 -6.59 1.00
N CYS A 85 -13.55 -7.60 0.88
CA CYS A 85 -13.59 -8.81 1.71
C CYS A 85 -12.90 -8.66 3.07
N SER A 86 -11.95 -7.73 3.19
CA SER A 86 -11.16 -7.53 4.41
C SER A 86 -11.19 -6.09 4.92
N GLY A 87 -11.91 -5.20 4.21
CA GLY A 87 -11.89 -3.76 4.46
C GLY A 87 -10.49 -3.15 4.28
N PRO A 88 -10.35 -1.84 4.54
CA PRO A 88 -9.07 -1.14 4.41
C PRO A 88 -8.06 -1.48 5.51
N GLY A 89 -8.43 -2.34 6.47
CA GLY A 89 -7.64 -2.59 7.68
C GLY A 89 -7.71 -1.42 8.68
N TYR A 90 -6.74 -1.38 9.60
CA TYR A 90 -6.61 -0.27 10.55
C TYR A 90 -6.21 1.02 9.84
N ILE A 91 -6.97 2.10 10.10
CA ILE A 91 -6.69 3.44 9.58
C ILE A 91 -6.50 4.36 10.78
N PRO A 92 -5.29 4.91 10.98
CA PRO A 92 -5.03 5.86 12.06
C PRO A 92 -5.94 7.08 12.00
N ALA A 93 -6.49 7.51 13.14
CA ALA A 93 -7.39 8.66 13.21
C ALA A 93 -6.65 9.99 13.28
N THR A 94 -5.39 9.97 13.70
CA THR A 94 -4.54 11.16 13.83
C THR A 94 -3.16 10.95 13.22
N THR A 95 -2.44 12.03 12.95
CA THR A 95 -1.03 11.96 12.49
C THR A 95 -0.12 11.31 13.54
N GLY A 96 -0.40 11.49 14.83
CA GLY A 96 0.36 10.85 15.92
C GLY A 96 0.18 9.32 15.91
N GLU A 97 -1.07 8.86 15.80
CA GLU A 97 -1.37 7.43 15.64
C GLU A 97 -0.78 6.86 14.35
N LEU A 98 -0.75 7.65 13.27
CA LEU A 98 -0.14 7.25 12.02
C LEU A 98 1.36 7.01 12.17
N VAL A 99 2.08 7.91 12.85
CA VAL A 99 3.50 7.73 13.14
C VAL A 99 3.72 6.47 13.98
N ALA A 100 2.93 6.27 15.05
CA ALA A 100 3.03 5.09 15.91
C ALA A 100 2.81 3.78 15.13
N TYR A 101 1.76 3.74 14.30
CA TYR A 101 1.45 2.59 13.45
C TYR A 101 2.58 2.27 12.46
N LEU A 102 3.16 3.28 11.81
CA LEU A 102 4.27 3.07 10.89
C LEU A 102 5.53 2.61 11.63
N GLN A 103 5.79 3.08 12.85
CA GLN A 103 6.93 2.65 13.68
C GLN A 103 6.79 1.19 14.15
N GLU A 104 5.60 0.76 14.55
CA GLU A 104 5.33 -0.63 14.88
C GLU A 104 5.61 -1.53 13.66
N ARG A 105 5.07 -1.15 12.51
CA ARG A 105 5.29 -1.88 11.25
C ARG A 105 6.75 -1.89 10.80
N LEU A 106 7.49 -0.80 11.05
CA LEU A 106 8.94 -0.73 10.79
C LEU A 106 9.70 -1.73 11.65
N THR A 107 9.30 -1.86 12.91
CA THR A 107 9.91 -2.83 13.83
C THR A 107 9.76 -4.26 13.28
N ASP A 108 8.58 -4.60 12.76
CA ASP A 108 8.35 -5.91 12.14
C ASP A 108 9.11 -6.11 10.83
N TYR A 109 9.22 -5.09 9.99
CA TYR A 109 10.00 -5.17 8.75
C TYR A 109 11.50 -5.33 9.01
N VAL A 110 12.02 -4.64 10.03
CA VAL A 110 13.41 -4.80 10.48
C VAL A 110 13.65 -6.21 11.04
N LYS A 111 12.69 -6.79 11.77
CA LYS A 111 12.79 -8.20 12.22
C LYS A 111 12.88 -9.16 11.03
N GLU A 112 12.04 -8.98 10.01
CA GLU A 112 12.11 -9.79 8.79
C GLU A 112 13.45 -9.61 8.07
N LEU A 113 13.90 -8.38 7.85
CA LEU A 113 15.19 -8.11 7.21
C LEU A 113 16.34 -8.80 7.96
N ARG A 114 16.38 -8.67 9.29
CA ARG A 114 17.38 -9.34 10.14
C ARG A 114 17.29 -10.86 10.02
N TYR A 115 16.09 -11.42 10.00
CA TYR A 115 15.91 -12.85 9.81
C TYR A 115 16.51 -13.32 8.48
N TRP A 116 16.21 -12.62 7.37
CA TRP A 116 16.71 -12.99 6.04
C TRP A 116 18.23 -12.77 5.87
N LEU A 117 18.81 -11.78 6.55
CA LEU A 117 20.26 -11.56 6.58
C LEU A 117 21.01 -12.67 7.32
N ASN A 118 20.41 -13.23 8.40
CA ASN A 118 21.05 -14.25 9.23
C ASN A 118 20.67 -15.68 8.83
N ARG A 119 19.65 -15.86 7.98
CA ARG A 119 19.22 -17.17 7.50
C ARG A 119 20.29 -17.79 6.61
N ARG A 120 20.72 -19.01 6.95
CA ARG A 120 21.55 -19.82 6.07
C ARG A 120 20.75 -20.27 4.86
N GLN A 121 21.27 -20.01 3.66
CA GLN A 121 20.62 -20.43 2.42
C GLN A 121 20.72 -21.96 2.26
N PRO A 122 19.61 -22.66 1.95
CA PRO A 122 19.68 -24.08 1.62
C PRO A 122 20.47 -24.29 0.33
N THR A 123 21.40 -25.25 0.34
CA THR A 123 22.30 -25.56 -0.78
C THR A 123 21.91 -26.84 -1.50
N THR A 124 21.15 -27.72 -0.83
CA THR A 124 20.65 -28.96 -1.40
C THR A 124 19.12 -28.94 -1.53
N LYS A 125 18.59 -29.83 -2.37
CA LYS A 125 17.14 -30.01 -2.53
C LYS A 125 16.44 -30.41 -1.22
N VAL A 126 17.09 -31.26 -0.42
CA VAL A 126 16.54 -31.73 0.87
C VAL A 126 16.51 -30.58 1.88
N GLU A 127 17.59 -29.81 1.99
CA GLU A 127 17.65 -28.62 2.83
C GLU A 127 16.60 -27.59 2.41
N PHE A 128 16.39 -27.42 1.11
CA PHE A 128 15.39 -26.49 0.57
C PHE A 128 13.97 -26.87 0.99
N GLU A 129 13.60 -28.16 0.87
CA GLU A 129 12.25 -28.62 1.25
C GLU A 129 12.00 -28.46 2.76
N TYR A 130 12.99 -28.81 3.60
CA TYR A 130 12.91 -28.59 5.04
C TYR A 130 12.77 -27.11 5.39
N ASP A 131 13.64 -26.27 4.82
CA ASP A 131 13.65 -24.82 5.05
C ASP A 131 12.32 -24.17 4.63
N LYS A 132 11.82 -24.50 3.44
CA LYS A 132 10.55 -24.00 2.93
C LYS A 132 9.40 -24.27 3.90
N ASN A 133 9.31 -25.49 4.42
CA ASN A 133 8.23 -25.88 5.34
C ASN A 133 8.39 -25.19 6.70
N LYS A 134 9.62 -25.15 7.24
CA LYS A 134 9.94 -24.49 8.50
C LYS A 134 9.64 -22.99 8.46
N ASN A 135 9.91 -22.34 7.33
CA ASN A 135 9.85 -20.89 7.16
C ASN A 135 8.63 -20.42 6.36
N TRP A 136 7.61 -21.28 6.23
CA TRP A 136 6.41 -20.99 5.44
C TRP A 136 5.78 -19.64 5.82
N ALA A 137 5.71 -19.31 7.12
CA ALA A 137 5.15 -18.05 7.61
C ALA A 137 5.92 -16.80 7.15
N HIS A 138 7.22 -16.90 6.90
CA HIS A 138 8.02 -15.82 6.32
C HIS A 138 7.80 -15.73 4.81
N ASN A 139 7.72 -16.88 4.13
CA ASN A 139 7.54 -16.95 2.68
C ASN A 139 6.18 -16.37 2.23
N THR A 140 5.12 -16.53 3.03
CA THR A 140 3.79 -15.98 2.71
C THR A 140 3.70 -14.45 2.79
N ARG A 141 4.71 -13.77 3.36
CA ARG A 141 4.78 -12.30 3.43
C ARG A 141 5.28 -11.66 2.14
N PHE A 142 5.75 -12.47 1.18
CA PHE A 142 6.22 -11.99 -0.11
C PHE A 142 5.10 -11.95 -1.15
N PRO A 143 5.17 -10.98 -2.09
CA PRO A 143 4.30 -10.98 -3.25
C PRO A 143 4.57 -12.23 -4.10
N ARG A 144 3.53 -12.75 -4.77
CA ARG A 144 3.61 -14.00 -5.56
C ARG A 144 4.73 -14.02 -6.60
N GLN A 145 5.12 -12.85 -7.10
CA GLN A 145 6.18 -12.70 -8.09
C GLN A 145 7.57 -13.04 -7.55
N LEU A 146 7.79 -12.89 -6.23
CA LEU A 146 9.05 -13.22 -5.56
C LEU A 146 9.06 -14.64 -4.98
N VAL A 147 7.89 -15.30 -4.93
CA VAL A 147 7.78 -16.68 -4.49
C VAL A 147 7.98 -17.59 -5.70
N GLY A 148 9.03 -18.41 -5.67
CA GLY A 148 9.32 -19.36 -6.72
C GLY A 148 8.19 -20.39 -6.89
N ARG A 149 8.16 -21.09 -8.04
CA ARG A 149 7.15 -22.14 -8.31
C ARG A 149 7.12 -23.25 -7.25
N ASN A 150 8.24 -23.46 -6.58
CA ASN A 150 8.41 -24.42 -5.50
C ASN A 150 8.02 -23.88 -4.12
N GLY A 151 7.55 -22.63 -4.01
CA GLY A 151 7.08 -22.01 -2.77
C GLY A 151 8.15 -21.35 -1.90
N GLY A 152 9.43 -21.41 -2.30
CA GLY A 152 10.52 -20.75 -1.57
C GLY A 152 10.89 -19.39 -2.16
N VAL A 153 11.64 -18.61 -1.39
CA VAL A 153 12.12 -17.28 -1.77
C VAL A 153 13.65 -17.28 -1.76
N ASN A 154 14.25 -16.67 -2.79
CA ASN A 154 15.70 -16.46 -2.88
C ASN A 154 16.15 -15.45 -1.80
N SER A 155 17.26 -15.73 -1.12
CA SER A 155 17.74 -14.87 -0.02
C SER A 155 18.09 -13.45 -0.47
N MET A 156 18.70 -13.27 -1.63
CA MET A 156 19.07 -11.94 -2.14
C MET A 156 17.84 -11.13 -2.49
N ASP A 157 16.86 -11.75 -3.15
CA ASP A 157 15.58 -11.11 -3.47
C ASP A 157 14.80 -10.75 -2.20
N ALA A 158 14.84 -11.62 -1.19
CA ALA A 158 14.21 -11.38 0.10
C ALA A 158 14.84 -10.19 0.85
N ILE A 159 16.18 -10.14 0.91
CA ILE A 159 16.92 -9.03 1.53
C ILE A 159 16.61 -7.73 0.80
N ALA A 160 16.71 -7.71 -0.53
CA ALA A 160 16.43 -6.52 -1.33
C ALA A 160 14.98 -6.03 -1.13
N TYR A 161 14.01 -6.94 -1.11
CA TYR A 161 12.62 -6.62 -0.82
C TYR A 161 12.47 -5.98 0.56
N TRP A 162 12.92 -6.63 1.63
CA TRP A 162 12.74 -6.09 2.98
C TRP A 162 13.52 -4.80 3.21
N GLN A 163 14.72 -4.67 2.64
CA GLN A 163 15.51 -3.44 2.71
C GLN A 163 14.77 -2.27 2.05
N GLN A 164 14.20 -2.47 0.87
CA GLN A 164 13.39 -1.44 0.21
C GLN A 164 12.15 -1.09 1.05
N ARG A 165 11.47 -2.09 1.62
CA ARG A 165 10.29 -1.87 2.47
C ARG A 165 10.61 -1.10 3.75
N VAL A 166 11.77 -1.35 4.36
CA VAL A 166 12.27 -0.59 5.52
C VAL A 166 12.52 0.86 5.11
N TYR A 167 13.26 1.09 4.03
CA TYR A 167 13.54 2.42 3.50
C TYR A 167 12.27 3.23 3.20
N ASP A 168 11.31 2.62 2.49
CA ASP A 168 10.03 3.26 2.16
C ASP A 168 9.27 3.68 3.43
N LEU A 169 9.31 2.85 4.46
CA LEU A 169 8.56 3.08 5.70
C LEU A 169 9.24 4.15 6.57
N GLU A 170 10.57 4.16 6.65
CA GLU A 170 11.34 5.24 7.28
C GLU A 170 11.07 6.59 6.61
N HIS A 171 11.06 6.62 5.28
CA HIS A 171 10.71 7.81 4.51
C HIS A 171 9.28 8.29 4.80
N ASN A 172 8.33 7.36 4.88
CA ASN A 172 6.94 7.68 5.22
C ASN A 172 6.79 8.19 6.65
N ILE A 173 7.52 7.63 7.62
CA ILE A 173 7.57 8.14 9.01
C ILE A 173 8.11 9.56 9.03
N SER A 174 9.19 9.83 8.30
CA SER A 174 9.78 11.17 8.17
C SER A 174 8.76 12.19 7.62
N LYS A 175 8.05 11.84 6.54
CA LYS A 175 6.97 12.66 5.99
C LYS A 175 5.83 12.88 6.97
N ALA A 176 5.38 11.85 7.67
CA ALA A 176 4.31 11.96 8.66
C ALA A 176 4.70 12.90 9.80
N ARG A 177 5.93 12.78 10.31
CA ARG A 177 6.46 13.67 11.36
C ARG A 177 6.57 15.11 10.89
N ALA A 178 6.99 15.35 9.65
CA ALA A 178 7.04 16.70 9.08
C ALA A 178 5.65 17.38 9.01
N GLN A 179 4.55 16.60 9.03
CA GLN A 179 3.19 17.14 9.10
C GLN A 179 2.79 17.56 10.52
N LEU A 180 3.40 17.00 11.57
CA LEU A 180 3.18 17.41 12.97
C LEU A 180 3.82 18.75 13.32
N VAL A 181 4.86 19.16 12.58
CA VAL A 181 5.64 20.38 12.83
C VAL A 181 5.04 21.61 12.11
N LYS A 182 4.08 21.41 11.21
CA LYS A 182 3.42 22.52 10.51
C LYS A 182 2.36 23.16 11.43
N PRO A 183 2.46 24.47 11.71
CA PRO A 183 1.52 25.19 12.57
C PRO A 183 0.10 25.26 12.00
#